data_AF-X1HWQ1-F1
#
_entry.id   AF-X1HWQ1-F1
#
_cell.length_a   1.000
_cell.length_b   1.000
_cell.length_c   1.000
_cell.angle_alpha   90.00
_cell.angle_beta   90.00
_cell.angle_gamma   90.00
#
_symmetry.space_group_name_H-M   'P 1'
#
loop_
_entity.id
_entity.type
_entity.pdbx_description
1 polymer ?
#
loop_
_entity_poly.entity_id
_entity_poly.type
_entity_poly.pdbx_seq_one_letter_code
_entity_poly.pdbx_strand_id
1 'polypeptide(L)'
;EVWELTGWEECFNSFPAIAAQVTAYGRLYLWQLMKQAGAGNYFYCDTDSLIVNEVGLCNLKSLLNDTSLGCLKVQETTDRLIIRGLKDYSTGSKQVVKGIRKNAVETSPGVYSQELWPSLKGLLREGNANTYTVKQQTKVLNRKYTKGTINPDGTIDPLNLYEFDSPALWHD
;
A
#
# COMPACT_ATOMS: atom_id res chain seq x y z
N GLU A 1 -24.62 18.25 25.44
CA GLU A 1 -25.52 17.39 24.65
C GLU A 1 -24.80 16.06 24.43
N VAL A 2 -25.43 14.94 24.75
CA VAL A 2 -24.85 13.59 24.58
C VAL A 2 -25.54 12.96 23.37
N TRP A 3 -24.79 12.71 22.32
CA TRP A 3 -25.29 12.07 21.10
C TRP A 3 -25.03 10.56 21.19
N GLU A 4 -26.09 9.75 21.11
CA GLU A 4 -26.02 8.30 21.10
C GLU A 4 -26.01 7.77 19.66
N LEU A 5 -25.03 6.93 19.31
CA LEU A 5 -25.01 6.23 18.02
C LEU A 5 -26.00 5.06 18.08
N THR A 6 -27.17 5.22 17.47
CA THR A 6 -28.26 4.23 17.52
C THR A 6 -28.18 3.15 16.44
N GLY A 7 -27.29 3.29 15.45
CA GLY A 7 -27.12 2.31 14.38
C GLY A 7 -26.20 2.76 13.25
N TRP A 8 -26.10 1.92 12.22
CA TRP A 8 -25.41 2.19 10.96
C TRP A 8 -26.38 1.94 9.82
N GLU A 9 -26.69 2.98 9.04
CA GLU A 9 -27.40 2.84 7.77
C GLU A 9 -26.48 3.24 6.63
N GLU A 10 -26.72 2.69 5.44
CA GLU A 10 -26.08 3.18 4.23
C GLU A 10 -26.52 4.62 3.97
N CYS A 11 -25.57 5.50 3.65
CA CYS A 11 -25.90 6.87 3.30
C CYS A 11 -26.81 6.88 2.07
N PHE A 12 -27.79 7.79 2.01
CA PHE A 12 -28.75 7.86 0.91
C PHE A 12 -28.13 7.84 -0.51
N ASN A 13 -26.95 8.44 -0.67
CA ASN A 13 -26.22 8.49 -1.95
C ASN A 13 -25.04 7.51 -2.03
N SER A 14 -24.90 6.56 -1.09
CA SER A 14 -23.84 5.56 -1.20
C SER A 14 -24.19 4.52 -2.26
N PHE A 15 -23.28 4.31 -3.20
CA PHE A 15 -23.38 3.23 -4.17
C PHE A 15 -22.03 2.49 -4.26
N PRO A 16 -21.75 1.56 -3.30
CA PRO A 16 -20.47 0.87 -3.20
C PRO A 16 -20.01 0.15 -4.48
N ALA A 17 -20.96 -0.24 -5.34
CA ALA A 17 -20.68 -0.88 -6.62
C ALA A 17 -19.80 -0.02 -7.56
N ILE A 18 -19.95 1.31 -7.57
CA ILE A 18 -19.08 2.20 -8.36
C ILE A 18 -17.64 2.12 -7.85
N ALA A 19 -17.43 2.23 -6.54
CA ALA A 19 -16.09 2.18 -5.94
C ALA A 19 -15.42 0.81 -6.17
N ALA A 20 -16.18 -0.27 -6.06
CA ALA A 20 -15.73 -1.62 -6.37
C ALA A 20 -15.27 -1.73 -7.84
N GLN A 21 -16.09 -1.23 -8.77
CA GLN A 21 -15.77 -1.28 -10.21
C GLN A 21 -14.51 -0.48 -10.56
N VAL A 22 -14.37 0.74 -10.02
CA VAL A 22 -13.18 1.58 -10.24
C VAL A 22 -11.93 0.88 -9.73
N THR A 23 -12.00 0.27 -8.54
CA THR A 23 -10.86 -0.45 -7.93
C THR A 23 -10.50 -1.71 -8.72
N ALA A 24 -11.50 -2.46 -9.19
CA ALA A 24 -11.29 -3.64 -10.01
C ALA A 24 -10.64 -3.27 -11.35
N TYR A 25 -11.14 -2.22 -12.01
CA TYR A 25 -10.56 -1.72 -13.26
C TYR A 25 -9.10 -1.30 -13.08
N GLY A 26 -8.78 -0.51 -12.05
CA GLY A 26 -7.40 -0.09 -11.78
C GLY A 26 -6.45 -1.28 -11.58
N ARG A 27 -6.89 -2.32 -10.86
CA ARG A 27 -6.10 -3.54 -10.63
C ARG A 27 -5.87 -4.33 -11.91
N LEU A 28 -6.90 -4.49 -12.75
CA LEU A 28 -6.78 -5.18 -14.04
C LEU A 28 -5.89 -4.41 -15.01
N TYR A 29 -5.98 -3.08 -15.02
CA TYR A 29 -5.12 -2.23 -15.81
C TYR A 29 -3.65 -2.36 -15.37
N LEU A 30 -3.37 -2.28 -14.06
CA LEU A 30 -2.03 -2.50 -13.53
C LEU A 30 -1.46 -3.87 -13.93
N TRP A 31 -2.29 -4.92 -13.91
CA TRP A 31 -1.89 -6.24 -14.39
C TRP A 31 -1.60 -6.28 -15.90
N GLN A 32 -2.38 -5.57 -16.73
CA GLN A 32 -2.09 -5.41 -18.15
C GLN A 32 -0.74 -4.72 -18.38
N LEU A 33 -0.43 -3.68 -17.61
CA LEU A 33 0.87 -3.01 -17.65
C LEU A 33 2.01 -3.96 -17.27
N MET A 34 1.85 -4.78 -16.23
CA MET A 34 2.85 -5.79 -15.86
C MET A 34 3.08 -6.82 -16.98
N LYS A 35 2.00 -7.26 -17.64
CA LYS A 35 2.11 -8.15 -18.82
C LYS A 35 2.85 -7.48 -19.97
N GLN A 36 2.57 -6.20 -20.24
CA GLN A 36 3.23 -5.45 -21.30
C GLN A 36 4.71 -5.19 -20.97
N ALA A 37 5.04 -4.86 -19.72
CA ALA A 37 6.43 -4.74 -19.27
C ALA A 37 7.21 -6.05 -19.46
N GLY A 38 6.52 -7.18 -19.29
CA GLY A 38 7.07 -8.53 -19.41
C GLY A 38 7.53 -9.08 -18.07
N ALA A 39 7.41 -10.40 -17.90
CA ALA A 39 7.85 -11.09 -16.69
C ALA A 39 9.36 -10.85 -16.45
N GLY A 40 9.73 -10.56 -15.20
CA GLY A 40 11.10 -10.22 -14.82
C GLY A 40 11.52 -8.77 -15.05
N ASN A 41 10.70 -7.96 -15.73
CA ASN A 41 11.02 -6.54 -16.00
C ASN A 41 10.31 -5.55 -15.05
N TYR A 42 9.52 -6.04 -14.11
CA TYR A 42 8.91 -5.25 -13.03
C TYR A 42 9.36 -5.79 -11.67
N PHE A 43 9.69 -4.89 -10.75
CA PHE A 43 10.22 -5.22 -9.42
C PHE A 43 9.20 -4.97 -8.31
N TYR A 44 8.32 -3.99 -8.50
CA TYR A 44 7.35 -3.59 -7.49
C TYR A 44 6.14 -2.91 -8.11
N CYS A 45 4.98 -3.01 -7.45
CA CYS A 45 3.78 -2.27 -7.81
C CYS A 45 3.07 -1.73 -6.58
N ASP A 46 2.45 -0.56 -6.68
CA ASP A 46 1.58 -0.01 -5.64
C ASP A 46 0.49 0.85 -6.25
N THR A 47 -0.75 0.37 -6.14
CA THR A 47 -2.01 1.01 -6.55
C THR A 47 -2.09 1.40 -8.03
N ASP A 48 -1.27 2.33 -8.47
CA ASP A 48 -1.25 2.99 -9.77
C ASP A 48 0.17 3.17 -10.34
N SER A 49 1.16 2.49 -9.74
CA SER A 49 2.57 2.63 -10.12
C SER A 49 3.29 1.28 -10.28
N LEU A 50 4.29 1.26 -11.16
CA LEU A 50 5.23 0.17 -11.36
C LEU A 50 6.67 0.68 -11.22
N ILE A 51 7.53 -0.12 -10.60
CA ILE A 51 8.98 0.04 -10.70
C ILE A 51 9.49 -1.02 -11.67
N VAL A 52 10.14 -0.60 -12.75
CA VAL A 52 10.58 -1.46 -13.85
C VAL A 52 12.05 -1.24 -14.16
N ASN A 53 12.67 -2.21 -14.85
CA ASN A 53 13.97 -2.01 -15.47
C ASN A 53 13.85 -1.29 -16.82
N GLU A 54 14.98 -1.07 -17.49
CA GLU A 54 15.03 -0.39 -18.79
C GLU A 54 14.25 -1.12 -19.89
N VAL A 55 14.29 -2.46 -19.91
CA VAL A 55 13.53 -3.28 -20.87
C VAL A 55 12.02 -3.10 -20.67
N GLY A 56 11.56 -3.16 -19.43
CA GLY A 56 10.16 -2.93 -19.07
C GLY A 56 9.70 -1.52 -19.43
N LEU A 57 10.55 -0.51 -19.19
CA LEU A 57 10.26 0.87 -19.59
C LEU A 57 10.14 1.01 -21.12
N CYS A 58 11.04 0.37 -21.88
CA CYS A 58 10.98 0.37 -23.34
C CYS A 58 9.68 -0.27 -23.84
N ASN A 59 9.26 -1.39 -23.24
CA ASN A 59 8.02 -2.06 -23.59
C ASN A 59 6.76 -1.22 -23.28
N LEU A 60 6.84 -0.33 -22.29
CA LEU A 60 5.76 0.59 -21.90
C LEU A 60 5.80 1.93 -22.65
N LYS A 61 6.78 2.16 -23.53
CA LYS A 61 7.05 3.46 -24.16
C LYS A 61 5.83 4.05 -24.89
N SER A 62 5.00 3.21 -25.51
CA SER A 62 3.79 3.65 -26.22
C SER A 62 2.73 4.27 -25.32
N LEU A 63 2.79 4.02 -24.01
CA LEU A 63 1.85 4.52 -23.01
C LEU A 63 2.39 5.73 -22.24
N LEU A 64 3.64 6.15 -22.50
CA LEU A 64 4.26 7.27 -21.80
C LEU A 64 3.75 8.60 -22.34
N ASN A 65 3.14 9.40 -21.47
CA ASN A 65 2.78 10.78 -21.75
C ASN A 65 2.54 11.52 -20.43
N ASP A 66 3.26 12.63 -20.23
CA ASP A 66 3.26 13.35 -18.96
C ASP A 66 2.04 14.23 -18.71
N THR A 67 1.22 14.46 -19.74
CA THR A 67 0.09 15.40 -19.70
C THR A 67 -1.26 14.77 -20.02
N SER A 68 -1.26 13.62 -20.70
CA SER A 68 -2.49 12.96 -21.13
C SER A 68 -3.09 12.11 -20.00
N LEU A 69 -4.40 12.23 -19.83
CA LEU A 69 -5.12 11.50 -18.78
C LEU A 69 -5.02 9.99 -19.01
N GLY A 70 -4.68 9.25 -17.95
CA GLY A 70 -4.56 7.78 -17.98
C GLY A 70 -3.24 7.25 -18.55
N CYS A 71 -2.36 8.13 -19.06
CA CYS A 71 -1.03 7.76 -19.51
C CYS A 71 -0.05 7.60 -18.34
N LEU A 72 1.06 6.93 -18.64
CA LEU A 72 2.15 6.70 -17.69
C LEU A 72 3.14 7.86 -17.72
N LYS A 73 3.63 8.23 -16.54
CA LYS A 73 4.68 9.23 -16.36
C LYS A 73 5.86 8.60 -15.62
N VAL A 74 7.07 8.90 -16.08
CA VAL A 74 8.29 8.54 -15.34
C VAL A 74 8.44 9.49 -14.15
N GLN A 75 8.26 8.95 -12.95
CA GLN A 75 8.36 9.73 -11.71
C GLN A 75 9.80 9.84 -11.19
N GLU A 76 10.62 8.81 -11.39
CA GLU A 76 11.98 8.73 -10.89
C GLU A 76 12.78 7.68 -11.67
N THR A 77 14.06 7.93 -11.86
CA THR A 77 15.05 6.94 -12.31
C THR A 77 16.09 6.76 -11.21
N THR A 78 16.50 5.52 -10.95
CA THR A 78 17.52 5.21 -9.95
C THR A 78 18.39 4.04 -10.42
N ASP A 79 19.66 4.06 -10.03
CA ASP A 79 20.64 3.00 -10.23
C ASP A 79 20.56 1.91 -9.15
N ARG A 80 19.98 2.23 -7.98
CA ARG A 80 19.89 1.33 -6.84
C ARG A 80 18.52 1.38 -6.19
N LEU A 81 17.85 0.24 -6.21
CA LEU A 81 16.57 0.00 -5.54
C LEU A 81 16.74 -1.09 -4.49
N ILE A 82 16.24 -0.86 -3.28
CA ILE A 82 16.11 -1.90 -2.27
C ILE A 82 14.66 -1.98 -1.82
N ILE A 83 14.03 -3.13 -2.04
CA ILE A 83 12.67 -3.44 -1.60
C ILE A 83 12.75 -4.38 -0.41
N ARG A 84 12.09 -4.02 0.69
CA ARG A 84 12.06 -4.79 1.94
C ARG A 84 10.67 -5.35 2.23
N GLY A 85 9.65 -4.80 1.57
CA GLY A 85 8.28 -5.24 1.67
C GLY A 85 7.29 -4.21 1.13
N LEU A 86 6.03 -4.38 1.51
CA LEU A 86 4.94 -3.52 1.05
C LEU A 86 5.09 -2.10 1.60
N LYS A 87 5.30 -1.16 0.68
CA LYS A 87 5.58 0.26 0.98
C LYS A 87 6.76 0.41 1.95
N ASP A 88 7.75 -0.49 1.85
CA ASP A 88 9.05 -0.42 2.52
C ASP A 88 10.14 -0.61 1.46
N TYR A 89 10.60 0.50 0.88
CA TYR A 89 11.66 0.49 -0.14
C TYR A 89 12.45 1.80 -0.11
N SER A 90 13.67 1.74 -0.63
CA SER A 90 14.57 2.88 -0.73
C SER A 90 15.22 2.93 -2.10
N THR A 91 15.32 4.13 -2.65
CA THR A 91 16.13 4.45 -3.83
C THR A 91 17.33 5.30 -3.41
N GLY A 92 18.15 5.77 -4.37
CA GLY A 92 19.16 6.77 -4.10
C GLY A 92 18.61 8.13 -3.61
N SER A 93 17.35 8.44 -3.94
CA SER A 93 16.75 9.76 -3.67
C SER A 93 15.80 9.78 -2.47
N LYS A 94 15.15 8.65 -2.16
CA LYS A 94 14.08 8.61 -1.15
C LYS A 94 14.01 7.29 -0.41
N GLN A 95 13.41 7.36 0.78
CA GLN A 95 13.03 6.22 1.59
C GLN A 95 11.53 6.27 1.84
N VAL A 96 10.85 5.15 1.56
CA VAL A 96 9.42 4.97 1.76
C VAL A 96 9.24 3.85 2.76
N VAL A 97 8.65 4.15 3.92
CA VAL A 97 8.33 3.14 4.95
C VAL A 97 6.90 3.35 5.43
N LYS A 98 6.06 2.33 5.28
CA LYS A 98 4.63 2.40 5.62
C LYS A 98 4.42 2.80 7.07
N GLY A 99 3.65 3.87 7.26
CA GLY A 99 3.26 4.35 8.59
C GLY A 99 4.35 5.08 9.36
N ILE A 100 5.53 5.28 8.75
CA ILE A 100 6.61 6.10 9.28
C ILE A 100 6.61 7.44 8.55
N ARG A 101 6.58 8.55 9.30
CA ARG A 101 6.61 9.90 8.73
C ARG A 101 8.01 10.24 8.23
N LYS A 102 8.10 11.16 7.26
CA LYS A 102 9.39 11.65 6.73
C LYS A 102 10.29 12.29 7.80
N ASN A 103 9.69 12.88 8.84
CA ASN A 103 10.39 13.52 9.96
C ASN A 103 10.48 12.62 11.20
N ALA A 104 10.14 11.34 11.10
CA ALA A 104 10.31 10.40 12.21
C ALA A 104 11.80 10.20 12.50
N VAL A 105 12.14 10.09 13.78
CA VAL A 105 13.53 9.86 14.22
C VAL A 105 13.69 8.37 14.50
N GLU A 106 14.65 7.73 13.85
CA GLU A 106 15.03 6.35 14.18
C GLU A 106 15.84 6.35 15.47
N THR A 107 15.26 5.83 16.55
CA THR A 107 15.90 5.78 17.88
C THR A 107 16.81 4.56 18.03
N SER A 108 16.53 3.50 17.29
CA SER A 108 17.35 2.29 17.14
C SER A 108 16.94 1.56 15.86
N PRO A 109 17.72 0.59 15.34
CA PRO A 109 17.41 -0.07 14.08
C PRO A 109 15.98 -0.63 14.03
N GLY A 110 15.14 -0.08 13.16
CA GLY A 110 13.73 -0.46 13.00
C GLY A 110 12.77 0.11 14.05
N VAL A 111 13.21 1.02 14.92
CA VAL A 111 12.38 1.68 15.94
C VAL A 111 12.38 3.18 15.70
N TYR A 112 11.19 3.73 15.46
CA TYR A 112 10.99 5.13 15.12
C TYR A 112 10.15 5.84 16.17
N SER A 113 10.54 7.06 16.54
CA SER A 113 9.71 8.00 17.28
C SER A 113 9.09 9.01 16.31
N GLN A 114 7.78 9.21 16.39
CA GLN A 114 7.07 10.18 15.57
C GLN A 114 5.85 10.77 16.27
N GLU A 115 5.39 11.91 15.77
CA GLU A 115 4.17 12.53 16.24
C GLU A 115 2.91 11.75 15.82
N LEU A 116 2.03 11.56 16.80
CA LEU A 116 0.67 11.10 16.65
C LEU A 116 -0.28 12.30 16.79
N TRP A 117 -0.92 12.63 15.67
CA TRP A 117 -1.91 13.69 15.58
C TRP A 117 -3.30 13.07 15.82
N PRO A 118 -4.01 13.44 16.90
CA PRO A 118 -5.30 12.85 17.22
C PRO A 118 -6.34 13.13 16.12
N SER A 119 -7.16 12.12 15.81
CA SER A 119 -8.39 12.32 15.05
C SER A 119 -9.51 12.79 15.98
N LEU A 120 -10.55 13.44 15.44
CA LEU A 120 -11.72 13.84 16.22
C LEU A 120 -12.35 12.65 16.98
N LYS A 121 -12.48 11.50 16.30
CA LYS A 121 -12.94 10.25 16.93
C LYS A 121 -12.03 9.80 18.08
N GLY A 122 -10.72 9.97 17.94
CA GLY A 122 -9.75 9.69 19.00
C GLY A 122 -9.96 10.59 20.22
N LEU A 123 -10.08 11.90 20.00
CA LEU A 123 -10.30 12.89 21.07
C LEU A 123 -11.62 12.67 21.81
N LEU A 124 -12.69 12.35 21.09
CA LEU A 124 -14.00 12.03 21.66
C LEU A 124 -13.94 10.78 22.55
N ARG A 125 -13.23 9.72 22.10
CA ARG A 125 -13.05 8.49 22.88
C ARG A 125 -12.22 8.71 24.15
N GLU A 126 -11.27 9.63 24.12
CA GLU A 126 -10.43 9.98 25.27
C GLU A 126 -11.15 10.91 26.28
N GLY A 127 -12.39 11.35 25.99
CA GLY A 127 -13.16 12.23 26.86
C GLY A 127 -12.60 13.66 26.98
N ASN A 128 -11.59 13.99 26.17
CA ASN A 128 -10.88 15.27 26.21
C ASN A 128 -11.00 16.01 24.88
N ALA A 129 -12.25 16.24 24.45
CA ALA A 129 -12.55 16.91 23.19
C ALA A 129 -12.23 18.42 23.21
N ASN A 130 -11.98 19.00 24.39
CA ASN A 130 -11.70 20.42 24.58
C ASN A 130 -10.22 20.78 24.42
N THR A 131 -9.32 19.80 24.25
CA THR A 131 -7.89 20.05 24.03
C THR A 131 -7.36 19.23 22.86
N TYR A 132 -6.45 19.81 22.08
CA TYR A 132 -5.78 19.14 20.96
C TYR A 132 -4.30 18.94 21.31
N THR A 133 -3.94 17.74 21.77
CA THR A 133 -2.56 17.43 22.18
C THR A 133 -1.91 16.46 21.20
N VAL A 134 -0.82 16.91 20.55
CA VAL A 134 0.04 16.03 19.75
C VAL A 134 0.88 15.17 20.70
N LYS A 135 0.82 13.86 20.52
CA LYS A 135 1.55 12.88 21.35
C LYS A 135 2.77 12.36 20.60
N GLN A 136 3.81 11.95 21.31
CA GLN A 136 4.86 11.12 20.72
C GLN A 136 4.41 9.66 20.70
N GLN A 137 4.73 8.95 19.62
CA GLN A 137 4.46 7.53 19.45
C GLN A 137 5.69 6.80 18.94
N THR A 138 6.03 5.70 19.60
CA THR A 138 7.02 4.75 19.11
C THR A 138 6.40 3.77 18.13
N LYS A 139 7.05 3.54 17.00
CA LYS A 139 6.72 2.54 15.98
C LYS A 139 7.85 1.53 15.87
N VAL A 140 7.54 0.26 16.04
CA VAL A 140 8.47 -0.85 15.81
C VAL A 140 8.12 -1.47 14.46
N LEU A 141 9.07 -1.42 13.53
CA LEU A 141 8.91 -1.92 12.17
C LEU A 141 9.30 -3.41 12.12
N ASN A 142 8.31 -4.27 11.88
CA ASN A 142 8.55 -5.68 11.60
C ASN A 142 8.51 -5.90 10.07
N ARG A 143 9.64 -6.31 9.48
CA ARG A 143 9.79 -6.54 8.04
C ARG A 143 9.36 -7.94 7.58
N LYS A 144 8.56 -8.64 8.38
CA LYS A 144 8.00 -9.94 7.98
C LYS A 144 6.97 -9.77 6.86
N TYR A 145 7.26 -10.35 5.70
CA TYR A 145 6.31 -10.43 4.59
C TYR A 145 5.29 -11.55 4.85
N THR A 146 4.00 -11.26 4.68
CA THR A 146 2.89 -12.17 5.04
C THR A 146 1.85 -12.32 3.93
N LYS A 147 2.13 -11.81 2.73
CA LYS A 147 1.15 -11.75 1.61
C LYS A 147 1.46 -12.74 0.48
N GLY A 148 2.40 -13.64 0.72
CA GLY A 148 2.89 -14.62 -0.26
C GLY A 148 4.16 -15.27 0.27
N THR A 149 4.69 -16.21 -0.50
CA THR A 149 5.94 -16.91 -0.22
C THR A 149 7.07 -16.20 -0.95
N ILE A 150 8.12 -15.81 -0.23
CA ILE A 150 9.31 -15.18 -0.84
C ILE A 150 10.24 -16.27 -1.34
N ASN A 151 10.58 -16.20 -2.63
CA ASN A 151 11.56 -17.07 -3.27
C ASN A 151 13.00 -16.57 -3.02
N PRO A 152 14.03 -17.44 -3.21
CA PRO A 152 15.42 -17.07 -2.98
C PRO A 152 15.92 -15.88 -3.81
N ASP A 153 15.31 -15.65 -4.99
CA ASP A 153 15.59 -14.52 -5.88
C ASP A 153 14.84 -13.23 -5.50
N GLY A 154 14.02 -13.27 -4.45
CA GLY A 154 13.21 -12.15 -3.98
C GLY A 154 11.85 -12.01 -4.67
N THR A 155 11.51 -12.89 -5.62
CA THR A 155 10.15 -12.94 -6.19
C THR A 155 9.15 -13.47 -5.16
N ILE A 156 7.87 -13.21 -5.40
CA ILE A 156 6.79 -13.58 -4.46
C ILE A 156 5.79 -14.47 -5.18
N ASP A 157 5.62 -15.69 -4.68
CA ASP A 157 4.51 -16.54 -5.06
C ASP A 157 3.26 -16.19 -4.26
N PRO A 158 2.08 -16.13 -4.92
CA PRO A 158 0.83 -15.84 -4.23
C PRO A 158 0.49 -16.95 -3.24
N LEU A 159 -0.24 -16.59 -2.18
CA LEU A 159 -0.79 -17.59 -1.26
C LEU A 159 -1.73 -18.54 -2.03
N ASN A 160 -1.54 -19.84 -1.86
CA ASN A 160 -2.44 -20.84 -2.42
C ASN A 160 -3.71 -20.91 -1.57
N LEU A 161 -4.85 -20.54 -2.15
CA LEU A 161 -6.14 -20.56 -1.45
C LEU A 161 -6.81 -21.94 -1.47
N TYR A 162 -6.34 -22.87 -2.32
CA TYR A 162 -6.96 -24.20 -2.50
C TYR A 162 -6.71 -25.16 -1.32
N GLU A 163 -5.76 -24.88 -0.42
CA GLU A 163 -5.55 -25.73 0.77
C GLU A 163 -6.67 -25.63 1.81
N PHE A 164 -7.57 -24.63 1.70
CA PHE A 164 -8.70 -24.47 2.63
C PHE A 164 -10.00 -25.18 2.19
N ASP A 165 -10.05 -25.75 0.98
CA ASP A 165 -11.19 -26.55 0.48
C ASP A 165 -11.03 -28.05 0.81
N SER A 166 -10.34 -28.39 1.90
CA SER A 166 -10.40 -29.76 2.43
C SER A 166 -11.82 -30.03 2.97
N PRO A 167 -12.55 -31.04 2.48
CA PRO A 167 -13.90 -31.38 2.95
C PRO A 167 -13.98 -31.78 4.44
N ALA A 168 -12.84 -31.93 5.10
CA ALA A 168 -12.70 -32.44 6.46
C ALA A 168 -13.22 -31.48 7.57
N LEU A 169 -13.71 -30.28 7.22
CA LEU A 169 -14.22 -29.29 8.19
C LEU A 169 -15.74 -29.04 8.09
N TRP A 170 -16.46 -29.80 7.27
CA TRP A 170 -17.93 -29.72 7.13
C TRP A 170 -18.68 -30.95 7.68
N HIS A 171 -18.09 -31.63 8.67
CA HIS A 171 -18.81 -32.59 9.49
C HIS A 171 -18.97 -32.01 10.89
N ASP A 172 -20.10 -31.35 11.12
CA ASP A 172 -20.93 -31.39 12.32
C ASP A 172 -22.30 -30.77 12.02
#